data_AF-A0A1H8VTI5-F1
#
_entry.id   AF-A0A1H8VTI5-F1
#
_cell.length_a   1.000
_cell.length_b   1.000
_cell.length_c   1.000
_cell.angle_alpha   90.00
_cell.angle_beta   90.00
_cell.angle_gamma   90.00
#
_symmetry.space_group_name_H-M   'P 1'
#
loop_
_entity.id
_entity.type
_entity.pdbx_description
1 polymer ?
#
loop_
_entity_poly.entity_id
_entity_poly.type
_entity_poly.pdbx_seq_one_letter_code
_entity_poly.pdbx_strand_id
1 'polypeptide(L)'
;MTTIIFPNDLDRQKTLELADEAAEQLQSFVAESGVSDVLQSLEERLGQSSGNIDLQQHFLLSILKIVVVALYRLPSHSLNVITGKDRNGLFVSAQCSSGAYAEWHSDPALNVFENWTRGCTDEPGDA
;
A
#
# COMPACT_ATOMS: atom_id res chain seq x y z
N MET A 1 -16.22 9.52 5.48
CA MET A 1 -15.24 9.84 6.53
C MET A 1 -15.68 9.08 7.77
N THR A 2 -14.98 8.01 8.14
CA THR A 2 -15.37 7.16 9.28
C THR A 2 -14.52 7.57 10.48
N THR A 3 -15.13 8.16 11.49
CA THR A 3 -14.45 8.54 12.73
C THR A 3 -14.42 7.34 13.67
N ILE A 4 -13.23 6.84 14.00
CA ILE A 4 -13.05 5.79 15.01
C ILE A 4 -13.05 6.47 16.38
N ILE A 5 -14.05 6.14 17.22
CA ILE A 5 -14.15 6.64 18.59
C ILE A 5 -13.55 5.59 19.52
N PHE A 6 -12.44 5.93 20.17
CA PHE A 6 -11.81 5.07 21.17
C PHE A 6 -12.43 5.33 22.56
N PRO A 7 -12.75 4.28 23.34
CA PRO A 7 -13.40 4.41 24.63
C PRO A 7 -12.51 5.03 25.73
N ASN A 8 -11.19 5.00 25.56
CA ASN A 8 -10.22 5.72 26.41
C ASN A 8 -8.86 5.87 25.68
N ASP A 9 -7.98 6.72 26.22
CA ASP A 9 -6.66 7.01 25.65
C ASP A 9 -5.69 5.82 25.66
N LEU A 10 -5.84 4.88 26.60
CA LEU A 10 -5.01 3.69 26.70
C LEU A 10 -5.30 2.70 25.55
N ASP A 11 -6.58 2.49 25.24
CA ASP A 11 -7.02 1.64 24.13
C ASP A 11 -6.66 2.29 22.78
N ARG A 12 -6.72 3.62 22.68
CA ARG A 12 -6.21 4.35 21.52
C ARG A 12 -4.72 4.14 21.32
N GLN A 13 -3.91 4.28 22.38
CA GLN A 13 -2.46 4.15 22.30
C GLN A 13 -2.05 2.73 21.89
N LYS A 14 -2.63 1.69 22.51
CA LYS A 14 -2.38 0.30 22.12
C LYS A 14 -2.80 -0.01 20.70
N THR A 15 -3.91 0.58 20.23
CA THR A 15 -4.35 0.37 18.83
C THR A 15 -3.37 1.00 17.85
N LEU A 16 -2.79 2.15 18.18
CA LEU A 16 -1.77 2.81 17.35
C LEU A 16 -0.46 2.02 17.35
N GLU A 17 0.01 1.54 18.51
CA GLU A 17 1.21 0.69 18.61
C GLU A 17 1.07 -0.57 17.75
N LEU A 18 -0.09 -1.25 17.82
CA LEU A 18 -0.38 -2.41 16.97
C LEU A 18 -0.43 -2.07 15.47
N ALA A 19 -0.91 -0.87 15.12
CA ALA A 19 -0.94 -0.43 13.73
C ALA A 19 0.46 -0.11 13.20
N ASP A 20 1.32 0.49 14.03
CA ASP A 20 2.71 0.79 13.69
C ASP A 20 3.51 -0.51 13.51
N GLU A 21 3.40 -1.47 14.44
CA GLU A 21 4.03 -2.80 14.31
C GLU A 21 3.55 -3.53 13.03
N ALA A 22 2.24 -3.49 12.75
CA ALA A 22 1.70 -4.09 11.54
C ALA A 22 2.20 -3.38 10.27
N ALA A 23 2.36 -2.05 10.31
CA ALA A 23 2.92 -1.29 9.19
C ALA A 23 4.39 -1.62 8.96
N GLU A 24 5.21 -1.74 10.01
CA GLU A 24 6.63 -2.11 9.90
C GLU A 24 6.82 -3.53 9.34
N GLN A 25 6.04 -4.50 9.83
CA GLN A 25 6.07 -5.87 9.33
C GLN A 25 5.65 -5.93 7.85
N LEU A 26 4.56 -5.24 7.50
CA LEU A 26 4.08 -5.21 6.13
C LEU A 26 5.05 -4.46 5.21
N GLN A 27 5.68 -3.39 5.70
CA GLN A 27 6.73 -2.68 4.98
C GLN A 27 7.92 -3.57 4.67
N SER A 28 8.37 -4.35 5.65
CA SER A 28 9.45 -5.32 5.46
C SER A 28 9.06 -6.36 4.42
N PHE A 29 7.85 -6.90 4.51
CA PHE A 29 7.36 -7.89 3.54
C PHE A 29 7.26 -7.33 2.11
N VAL A 30 6.75 -6.10 1.94
CA VAL A 30 6.71 -5.42 0.63
C VAL A 30 8.12 -5.16 0.10
N ALA A 31 9.07 -4.81 0.96
CA ALA A 31 10.46 -4.59 0.57
C ALA A 31 11.15 -5.88 0.10
N GLU A 32 10.83 -7.02 0.72
CA GLU A 32 11.41 -8.33 0.41
C GLU A 32 10.76 -9.02 -0.78
N SER A 33 9.43 -8.98 -0.88
CA SER A 33 8.65 -9.78 -1.85
C SER A 33 7.95 -8.94 -2.92
N GLY A 34 7.87 -7.63 -2.74
CA GLY A 34 7.15 -6.73 -3.64
C GLY A 34 5.65 -6.69 -3.39
N VAL A 35 4.99 -5.67 -3.95
CA VAL A 35 3.57 -5.36 -3.68
C VAL A 35 2.63 -6.45 -4.22
N SER A 36 2.90 -7.04 -5.39
CA SER A 36 2.04 -8.07 -5.98
C SER A 36 1.94 -9.33 -5.12
N ASP A 37 3.07 -9.82 -4.61
CA ASP A 37 3.10 -11.01 -3.74
C ASP A 37 2.35 -10.75 -2.43
N VAL A 38 2.47 -9.53 -1.89
CA VAL A 38 1.67 -9.11 -0.72
C VAL A 38 0.18 -9.09 -1.06
N LEU A 39 -0.22 -8.58 -2.23
CA LEU A 39 -1.62 -8.58 -2.66
C LEU A 39 -2.17 -9.99 -2.81
N GLN A 40 -1.42 -10.91 -3.41
CA GLN A 40 -1.79 -12.31 -3.52
C GLN A 40 -1.97 -12.96 -2.15
N SER A 41 -1.00 -12.76 -1.23
CA SER A 41 -1.08 -13.28 0.13
C SER A 41 -2.30 -12.75 0.89
N LEU A 42 -2.66 -11.47 0.68
CA LEU A 42 -3.86 -10.88 1.25
C LEU A 42 -5.14 -11.52 0.70
N GLU A 43 -5.24 -11.77 -0.61
CA GLU A 43 -6.39 -12.46 -1.20
C GLU A 43 -6.57 -13.87 -0.64
N GLU A 44 -5.48 -14.63 -0.52
CA GLU A 44 -5.52 -15.98 0.05
C GLU A 44 -6.00 -15.97 1.50
N ARG A 45 -5.50 -15.04 2.33
CA ARG A 45 -5.92 -14.92 3.74
C ARG A 45 -7.37 -14.47 3.87
N LEU A 46 -7.83 -13.53 3.04
CA LEU A 46 -9.22 -13.09 3.03
C LEU A 46 -10.16 -14.20 2.57
N GLY A 47 -9.75 -15.03 1.60
CA GLY A 47 -10.51 -16.20 1.15
C GLY A 47 -10.64 -17.31 2.21
N GLN A 48 -9.73 -17.38 3.18
CA GLN A 48 -9.77 -18.33 4.29
C GLN A 48 -10.49 -17.79 5.53
N SER A 49 -10.81 -16.49 5.58
CA SER A 49 -11.41 -15.85 6.75
C SER A 49 -12.91 -16.14 6.82
N SER A 50 -13.39 -16.59 7.99
CA SER A 50 -14.82 -16.73 8.29
C SER A 50 -15.44 -15.45 8.90
N GLY A 51 -14.67 -14.35 8.98
CA GLY A 51 -15.07 -13.10 9.62
C GLY A 51 -15.77 -12.11 8.69
N ASN A 52 -15.90 -10.86 9.14
CA ASN A 52 -16.35 -9.76 8.28
C ASN A 52 -15.23 -9.38 7.30
N ILE A 53 -15.24 -10.03 6.14
CA ILE A 53 -14.21 -9.91 5.08
C ILE A 53 -14.06 -8.45 4.63
N ASP A 54 -15.16 -7.71 4.51
CA ASP A 54 -15.11 -6.32 4.02
C ASP A 54 -14.31 -5.40 4.95
N LEU A 55 -14.51 -5.53 6.27
CA LEU A 55 -13.77 -4.72 7.25
C LEU A 55 -12.28 -5.09 7.28
N GLN A 56 -11.97 -6.38 7.25
CA GLN A 56 -10.59 -6.87 7.24
C GLN A 56 -9.86 -6.45 5.96
N GLN A 57 -10.50 -6.59 4.81
CA GLN A 57 -9.98 -6.14 3.52
C GLN A 57 -9.72 -4.63 3.56
N HIS A 58 -10.69 -3.83 4.02
CA HIS A 58 -10.53 -2.38 4.07
C HIS A 58 -9.36 -1.95 4.98
N PHE A 59 -9.23 -2.59 6.14
CA PHE A 59 -8.14 -2.32 7.07
C PHE A 59 -6.76 -2.67 6.47
N LEU A 60 -6.61 -3.87 5.92
CA LEU A 60 -5.35 -4.35 5.34
C LEU A 60 -4.93 -3.52 4.12
N LEU A 61 -5.87 -3.19 3.23
CA LEU A 61 -5.60 -2.31 2.08
C LEU A 61 -5.23 -0.89 2.53
N SER A 62 -5.82 -0.39 3.62
CA SER A 62 -5.46 0.92 4.18
C SER A 62 -4.04 0.96 4.73
N ILE A 63 -3.59 -0.10 5.40
CA ILE A 63 -2.19 -0.21 5.85
C ILE A 63 -1.25 -0.35 4.64
N LEU A 64 -1.59 -1.18 3.67
CA LEU A 64 -0.79 -1.35 2.45
C LEU A 64 -0.61 -0.03 1.70
N LYS A 65 -1.66 0.80 1.64
CA LYS A 65 -1.59 2.15 1.09
C LYS A 65 -0.53 3.01 1.79
N ILE A 66 -0.49 2.99 3.12
CA ILE A 66 0.49 3.74 3.92
C ILE A 66 1.91 3.23 3.62
N VAL A 67 2.09 1.91 3.59
CA VAL A 67 3.38 1.27 3.29
C VAL A 67 3.90 1.64 1.90
N VAL A 68 3.03 1.62 0.88
CA VAL A 68 3.42 2.02 -0.49
C VAL A 68 3.83 3.49 -0.53
N VAL A 69 3.13 4.36 0.20
CA VAL A 69 3.56 5.76 0.34
C VAL A 69 4.94 5.86 0.99
N ALA A 70 5.19 5.12 2.06
CA ALA A 70 6.47 5.14 2.77
C ALA A 70 7.64 4.65 1.91
N LEU A 71 7.44 3.60 1.11
CA LEU A 71 8.51 2.95 0.33
C LEU A 71 8.81 3.59 -1.02
N TYR A 72 7.81 4.22 -1.66
CA TYR A 72 7.93 4.65 -3.05
C TYR A 72 7.76 6.15 -3.27
N ARG A 73 7.51 6.94 -2.21
CA ARG A 73 7.47 8.40 -2.34
C ARG A 73 8.85 8.93 -2.77
N LEU A 74 8.86 9.70 -3.86
CA LEU A 74 10.04 10.44 -4.28
C LEU A 74 10.21 11.73 -3.44
N PRO A 75 11.46 12.18 -3.17
CA PRO A 75 11.72 13.46 -2.53
C PRO A 75 10.97 14.61 -3.22
N SER A 76 10.44 15.55 -2.43
CA SER A 76 9.72 16.73 -2.94
C SER A 76 8.45 16.47 -3.76
N HIS A 77 8.05 15.21 -3.95
CA HIS A 77 6.83 14.84 -4.65
C HIS A 77 5.77 14.31 -3.68
N SER A 78 4.51 14.57 -4.03
CA SER A 78 3.37 13.86 -3.44
C SER A 78 3.11 12.55 -4.20
N LEU A 79 2.71 11.53 -3.46
CA LEU A 79 2.31 10.25 -4.02
C LEU A 79 0.85 9.95 -3.65
N ASN A 80 -0.01 9.82 -4.66
CA ASN A 80 -1.39 9.41 -4.48
C ASN A 80 -1.49 7.90 -4.69
N VAL A 81 -2.00 7.18 -3.70
CA VAL A 81 -2.16 5.73 -3.75
C VAL A 81 -3.63 5.37 -3.62
N ILE A 82 -4.11 4.53 -4.54
CA ILE A 82 -5.47 3.99 -4.58
C ILE A 82 -5.35 2.48 -4.44
N THR A 83 -6.23 1.90 -3.64
CA THR A 83 -6.34 0.45 -3.45
C THR A 83 -7.75 0.03 -3.79
N GLY A 84 -7.91 -1.11 -4.45
CA GLY A 84 -9.23 -1.59 -4.84
C GLY A 84 -9.26 -3.08 -5.14
N LYS A 85 -10.41 -3.50 -5.64
CA LYS A 85 -10.65 -4.84 -6.19
C LYS A 85 -11.39 -4.69 -7.50
N ASP A 86 -10.87 -5.29 -8.57
CA ASP A 86 -11.52 -5.32 -9.87
C ASP A 86 -11.91 -6.76 -10.24
N ARG A 87 -12.09 -7.04 -11.54
CA ARG A 87 -12.45 -8.38 -12.03
C ARG A 87 -11.29 -9.38 -11.96
N ASN A 88 -10.07 -8.90 -11.85
CA ASN A 88 -8.85 -9.68 -11.88
C ASN A 88 -8.24 -9.88 -10.49
N GLY A 89 -8.65 -9.08 -9.51
CA GLY A 89 -8.25 -9.28 -8.11
C GLY A 89 -8.06 -7.98 -7.37
N LEU A 90 -7.32 -8.04 -6.26
CA LEU A 90 -6.85 -6.86 -5.54
C LEU A 90 -5.79 -6.13 -6.35
N PHE A 91 -5.89 -4.80 -6.36
CA PHE A 91 -4.91 -3.94 -7.00
C PHE A 91 -4.54 -2.74 -6.11
N VAL A 92 -3.35 -2.22 -6.37
CA VAL A 92 -2.83 -0.97 -5.82
C VAL A 92 -2.30 -0.15 -6.98
N SER A 93 -2.81 1.06 -7.18
CA SER A 93 -2.23 2.02 -8.11
C SER A 93 -1.64 3.21 -7.38
N ALA A 94 -0.55 3.73 -7.90
CA ALA A 94 0.21 4.81 -7.32
C ALA A 94 0.60 5.81 -8.42
N GLN A 95 0.20 7.06 -8.24
CA GLN A 95 0.50 8.18 -9.15
C GLN A 95 1.34 9.22 -8.41
N CYS A 96 2.54 9.44 -8.90
CA CYS A 96 3.42 10.48 -8.41
C CYS A 96 3.11 11.82 -9.10
N SER A 97 3.27 12.92 -8.37
CA SER A 97 3.20 14.28 -8.93
C SER A 97 4.26 14.58 -10.00
N SER A 98 5.32 13.77 -10.10
CA SER A 98 6.29 13.83 -11.21
C SER A 98 5.74 13.31 -12.54
N GLY A 99 4.58 12.63 -12.52
CA GLY A 99 4.02 11.90 -13.66
C GLY A 99 4.32 10.39 -13.67
N ALA A 100 5.19 9.89 -12.79
CA ALA A 100 5.44 8.45 -12.66
C ALA A 100 4.19 7.70 -12.17
N TYR A 101 3.92 6.54 -12.76
CA TYR A 101 2.76 5.70 -12.47
C TYR A 101 3.15 4.22 -12.29
N ALA A 102 2.55 3.58 -11.30
CA ALA A 102 2.66 2.15 -11.11
C ALA A 102 1.32 1.58 -10.65
N GLU A 103 0.98 0.41 -11.16
CA GLU A 103 -0.16 -0.39 -10.73
C GLU A 103 0.30 -1.83 -10.52
N TRP A 104 0.09 -2.32 -9.31
CA TRP A 104 0.35 -3.69 -8.91
C TRP A 104 -0.97 -4.42 -8.75
N HIS A 105 -1.04 -5.61 -9.31
CA HIS A 105 -2.14 -6.57 -9.15
C HIS A 105 -1.63 -7.80 -8.39
N SER A 106 -2.55 -8.58 -7.81
CA SER A 106 -2.24 -9.88 -7.23
C SER A 106 -1.76 -10.90 -8.29
N ASP A 107 -2.22 -10.76 -9.54
CA ASP A 107 -1.61 -11.42 -10.70
C ASP A 107 -0.51 -10.52 -11.29
N PRO A 108 0.78 -10.88 -11.16
CA PRO A 108 1.88 -10.05 -11.65
C PRO A 108 1.87 -9.84 -13.16
N ALA A 109 1.17 -10.70 -13.93
CA ALA A 109 1.03 -10.53 -15.38
C ALA A 109 0.21 -9.29 -15.77
N LEU A 110 -0.55 -8.72 -14.83
CA LEU A 110 -1.40 -7.55 -15.02
C LEU A 110 -0.76 -6.26 -14.51
N ASN A 111 0.45 -6.33 -13.95
CA ASN A 111 1.14 -5.15 -13.44
C ASN A 111 1.45 -4.15 -14.55
N VAL A 112 1.28 -2.86 -14.25
CA VAL A 112 1.58 -1.75 -15.16
C VAL A 112 2.60 -0.82 -14.51
N PHE A 113 3.73 -0.59 -15.16
CA PHE A 113 4.78 0.29 -14.65
C PHE A 113 5.18 1.32 -15.70
N GLU A 114 4.66 2.54 -15.57
CA GLU A 114 5.01 3.65 -16.45
C GLU A 114 5.94 4.61 -15.71
N ASN A 115 7.18 4.75 -16.20
CA ASN A 115 8.14 5.74 -15.69
C ASN A 115 8.45 5.62 -14.18
N TRP A 116 8.20 4.47 -13.57
CA TRP A 116 8.59 4.14 -12.19
C TRP A 116 10.05 3.70 -12.09
N THR A 117 10.92 4.28 -12.90
CA THR A 117 12.36 4.14 -12.74
C THR A 117 12.75 4.89 -11.47
N ARG A 118 13.16 4.13 -10.44
CA ARG A 118 13.95 4.66 -9.31
C ARG A 118 15.21 5.32 -9.88
N GLY A 119 15.10 6.59 -10.26
CA GLY A 119 16.15 7.26 -11.01
C GLY A 119 15.65 8.41 -11.87
N CYS A 120 14.91 9.35 -11.29
CA CYS A 120 15.29 10.73 -11.58
C CYS A 120 16.59 10.95 -10.81
N THR A 121 17.71 10.55 -11.40
CA THR A 121 18.95 11.26 -11.10
C THR A 121 18.64 12.71 -11.47
N ASP A 122 18.54 13.56 -10.46
CA ASP A 122 18.84 14.98 -10.60
C ASP A 122 20.27 15.07 -11.13
N GLU A 123 20.47 14.87 -12.43
CA GLU A 123 21.60 15.49 -13.09
C GLU A 123 21.22 16.97 -13.20
N PRO A 124 21.95 17.88 -12.53
CA PRO A 124 21.76 19.29 -12.77
C PRO A 124 22.07 19.52 -14.25
N GLY A 125 21.11 20.08 -14.98
CA GLY A 125 21.31 20.48 -16.35
C GLY A 125 22.44 21.51 -16.42
N ASP A 126 23.60 21.07 -16.90
CA ASP A 126 24.59 21.96 -17.52
C ASP A 126 24.26 22.05 -19.01
N ALA A 127 23.56 23.12 -19.38
CA ALA A 127 23.53 23.67 -20.73
C ALA A 127 23.18 25.17 -20.68
#